data_AF-A0A7Y4RG39-F1
#
_entry.id   AF-A0A7Y4RG39-F1
#
_cell.length_a   1.000
_cell.length_b   1.000
_cell.length_c   1.000
_cell.angle_alpha   90.00
_cell.angle_beta   90.00
_cell.angle_gamma   90.00
#
_symmetry.space_group_name_H-M   'P 1'
#
loop_
_entity.id
_entity.type
_entity.pdbx_description
1 polymer ?
#
loop_
_entity_poly.entity_id
_entity_poly.type
_entity_poly.pdbx_seq_one_letter_code
_entity_poly.pdbx_strand_id
1 'polypeptide(L)'
;MNVKKYIIPVLLILAFTFIGYINYVYPVILAFTKGDNFSRTTFQYYSLIIFYILILVTLLIEKDNLEIFNIDKFSIAILPILGFIRVKLNIPDEEYYRAICNLFGLILFAFCFLNWRKLPKTKPNWVMLGILSSIIVLPLAFPESIQIEKYAHSNNMYVINPVIYGVRNFFFTLSFVSPFEEIITRGIFWGQLRKWNFDENKIFWIQAVLFWFLHGWQMFTPISFFVTLPVITIIFSLLVRNSKQLFPSIVSHTLINTLGPIFVSIISGK
;
A
#
# COMPACT_ATOMS: atom_id res chain seq x y z
N MET A 1 34.03 -7.74 0.21
CA MET A 1 32.81 -7.34 -0.53
C MET A 1 31.74 -6.92 0.47
N ASN A 2 31.14 -5.74 0.34
CA ASN A 2 30.12 -5.27 1.29
C ASN A 2 28.76 -5.92 0.96
N VAL A 3 28.51 -7.11 1.53
CA VAL A 3 27.30 -7.93 1.29
C VAL A 3 26.01 -7.14 1.50
N LYS A 4 26.01 -6.18 2.43
CA LYS A 4 24.84 -5.32 2.73
C LYS A 4 24.30 -4.58 1.52
N LYS A 5 25.15 -4.24 0.54
CA LYS A 5 24.75 -3.52 -0.69
C LYS A 5 23.77 -4.32 -1.55
N TYR A 6 23.77 -5.65 -1.44
CA TYR A 6 22.98 -6.53 -2.32
C TYR A 6 21.72 -7.08 -1.65
N ILE A 7 21.62 -7.04 -0.31
CA ILE A 7 20.50 -7.64 0.43
C ILE A 7 19.17 -6.96 0.07
N ILE A 8 19.09 -5.63 0.13
CA ILE A 8 17.85 -4.88 -0.17
C ILE A 8 17.41 -5.09 -1.64
N PRO A 9 18.30 -4.95 -2.65
CA PRO A 9 17.94 -5.27 -4.04
C PRO A 9 17.39 -6.68 -4.24
N VAL A 10 18.01 -7.69 -3.63
CA VAL A 10 17.56 -9.08 -3.76
C VAL A 10 16.17 -9.27 -3.14
N LEU A 11 15.93 -8.71 -1.95
CA LEU A 11 14.62 -8.79 -1.31
C LEU A 11 13.54 -8.00 -2.07
N LEU A 12 13.90 -6.87 -2.70
CA LEU A 12 12.99 -6.13 -3.59
C LEU A 12 12.60 -6.94 -4.81
N ILE A 13 13.58 -7.57 -5.48
CA ILE A 13 13.31 -8.45 -6.62
C ILE A 13 12.36 -9.57 -6.19
N LEU A 14 12.65 -10.24 -5.07
CA LEU A 14 11.78 -11.29 -4.52
C LEU A 14 10.36 -10.77 -4.28
N ALA A 15 10.20 -9.61 -3.63
CA ALA A 15 8.90 -9.00 -3.37
C ALA A 15 8.14 -8.70 -4.66
N PHE A 16 8.77 -8.05 -5.65
CA PHE A 16 8.11 -7.72 -6.92
C PHE A 16 7.80 -8.95 -7.77
N THR A 17 8.68 -9.96 -7.80
CA THR A 17 8.40 -11.23 -8.46
C THR A 17 7.19 -11.90 -7.83
N PHE A 18 7.08 -11.90 -6.51
CA PHE A 18 5.96 -12.51 -5.81
C PHE A 18 4.64 -11.75 -6.04
N ILE A 19 4.67 -10.41 -6.01
CA ILE A 19 3.51 -9.58 -6.39
C ILE A 19 3.10 -9.86 -7.84
N GLY A 20 4.07 -9.90 -8.76
CA GLY A 20 3.83 -10.20 -10.16
C GLY A 20 3.19 -11.58 -10.35
N TYR A 21 3.70 -12.60 -9.65
CA TYR A 21 3.12 -13.94 -9.67
C TYR A 21 1.65 -13.92 -9.21
N ILE A 22 1.35 -13.28 -8.07
CA ILE A 22 -0.01 -13.23 -7.51
C ILE A 22 -0.98 -12.48 -8.40
N ASN A 23 -0.55 -11.37 -8.99
CA ASN A 23 -1.45 -10.50 -9.75
C ASN A 23 -1.64 -10.95 -11.21
N TYR A 24 -0.69 -11.70 -11.77
CA TYR A 24 -0.69 -12.03 -13.20
C TYR A 24 -0.69 -13.52 -13.51
N VAL A 25 0.15 -14.30 -12.84
CA VAL A 25 0.35 -15.72 -13.19
C VAL A 25 -0.68 -16.59 -12.49
N TYR A 26 -0.87 -16.37 -11.20
CA TYR A 26 -1.74 -17.16 -10.36
C TYR A 26 -3.23 -17.11 -10.79
N PRO A 27 -3.83 -15.96 -11.17
CA PRO A 27 -5.22 -15.93 -11.65
C PRO A 27 -5.42 -16.74 -12.93
N VAL A 28 -4.41 -16.77 -13.81
CA VAL A 28 -4.41 -17.59 -15.03
C VAL A 28 -4.39 -19.08 -14.67
N ILE A 29 -3.50 -19.49 -13.77
CA ILE A 29 -3.44 -20.89 -13.29
C ILE A 29 -4.77 -21.31 -12.65
N LEU A 30 -5.38 -20.44 -11.83
CA LEU A 30 -6.64 -20.72 -11.15
C LEU A 30 -7.78 -20.91 -12.15
N ALA A 31 -7.84 -20.07 -13.20
CA ALA A 31 -8.85 -20.20 -14.27
C ALA A 31 -8.83 -21.57 -14.96
N PHE A 32 -7.69 -22.26 -14.98
CA PHE A 32 -7.55 -23.59 -15.57
C PHE A 32 -7.77 -24.76 -14.60
N THR A 33 -7.67 -24.56 -13.28
CA THR A 33 -7.53 -25.69 -12.34
C THR A 33 -8.82 -26.19 -11.70
N LYS A 34 -9.97 -25.50 -11.82
CA LYS A 34 -11.29 -25.87 -11.22
C LYS A 34 -11.25 -26.28 -9.73
N GLY A 35 -10.13 -26.09 -9.03
CA GLY A 35 -9.85 -26.61 -7.70
C GLY A 35 -10.16 -25.60 -6.59
N ASP A 36 -10.32 -26.11 -5.37
CA ASP A 36 -10.77 -25.40 -4.18
C ASP A 36 -10.02 -24.08 -3.89
N ASN A 37 -10.75 -23.16 -3.26
CA ASN A 37 -10.38 -21.78 -2.86
C ASN A 37 -9.10 -21.61 -2.02
N PHE A 38 -8.30 -22.66 -1.80
CA PHE A 38 -7.14 -22.69 -0.89
C PHE A 38 -6.00 -21.72 -1.26
N SER A 39 -6.09 -20.97 -2.37
CA SER A 39 -4.88 -20.46 -3.01
C SER A 39 -4.71 -18.93 -3.03
N ARG A 40 -5.72 -18.06 -2.94
CA ARG A 40 -5.47 -16.60 -3.03
C ARG A 40 -5.07 -15.95 -1.70
N THR A 41 -5.82 -16.24 -0.64
CA THR A 41 -5.63 -15.62 0.68
C THR A 41 -4.27 -15.98 1.28
N THR A 42 -3.88 -17.26 1.19
CA THR A 42 -2.56 -17.74 1.62
C THR A 42 -1.41 -16.99 0.95
N PHE A 43 -1.48 -16.78 -0.38
CA PHE A 43 -0.46 -16.00 -1.08
C PHE A 43 -0.41 -14.54 -0.63
N GLN A 44 -1.54 -13.90 -0.31
CA GLN A 44 -1.54 -12.54 0.24
C GLN A 44 -0.79 -12.47 1.58
N TYR A 45 -0.94 -13.47 2.45
CA TYR A 45 -0.20 -13.53 3.71
C TYR A 45 1.30 -13.79 3.53
N TYR A 46 1.70 -14.61 2.56
CA TYR A 46 3.11 -14.75 2.21
C TYR A 46 3.72 -13.45 1.70
N SER A 47 2.99 -12.69 0.86
CA SER A 47 3.43 -11.35 0.44
C SER A 47 3.64 -10.46 1.63
N LEU A 48 2.69 -10.45 2.56
CA LEU A 48 2.76 -9.64 3.77
C LEU A 48 3.99 -9.99 4.63
N ILE A 49 4.30 -11.28 4.81
CA ILE A 49 5.48 -11.71 5.54
C ILE A 49 6.76 -11.23 4.84
N ILE A 50 6.85 -11.42 3.51
CA ILE A 50 7.98 -10.93 2.71
C ILE A 50 8.13 -9.41 2.85
N PHE A 51 7.02 -8.68 2.85
CA PHE A 51 6.99 -7.23 3.02
C PHE A 51 7.49 -6.79 4.39
N TYR A 52 7.03 -7.43 5.47
CA TYR A 52 7.56 -7.17 6.81
C TYR A 52 9.05 -7.42 6.90
N ILE A 53 9.54 -8.55 6.35
CA ILE A 53 10.97 -8.88 6.32
C ILE A 53 11.74 -7.80 5.57
N LEU A 54 11.29 -7.42 4.37
CA LEU A 54 11.92 -6.38 3.54
C LEU A 54 11.97 -5.03 4.27
N ILE A 55 10.87 -4.61 4.89
CA ILE A 55 10.81 -3.37 5.68
C ILE A 55 11.79 -3.44 6.85
N LEU A 56 11.74 -4.48 7.66
CA LEU A 56 12.60 -4.63 8.84
C LEU A 56 14.08 -4.67 8.47
N VAL A 57 14.45 -5.46 7.47
CA VAL A 57 15.84 -5.56 7.00
C VAL A 57 16.31 -4.20 6.48
N THR A 58 15.48 -3.47 5.73
CA THR A 58 15.81 -2.12 5.28
C THR A 58 16.01 -1.18 6.45
N LEU A 59 15.08 -1.15 7.41
CA LEU A 59 15.18 -0.31 8.60
C LEU A 59 16.43 -0.62 9.44
N LEU A 60 16.83 -1.88 9.55
CA LEU A 60 18.02 -2.29 10.30
C LEU A 60 19.32 -1.91 9.59
N ILE A 61 19.39 -2.09 8.27
CA ILE A 61 20.59 -1.77 7.47
C ILE A 61 20.74 -0.25 7.29
N GLU A 62 19.62 0.46 7.10
CA GLU A 62 19.57 1.86 6.66
C GLU A 62 19.05 2.82 7.74
N LYS A 63 19.10 2.41 9.02
CA LYS A 63 18.56 3.19 10.15
C LYS A 63 19.02 4.65 10.20
N ASP A 64 20.24 4.94 9.74
CA ASP A 64 20.85 6.27 9.75
C ASP A 64 20.65 7.03 8.42
N ASN A 65 20.04 6.39 7.41
CA ASN A 65 19.86 6.91 6.05
C ASN A 65 18.38 6.90 5.60
N LEU A 66 17.42 6.81 6.52
CA LEU A 66 16.00 6.65 6.20
C LEU A 66 15.40 7.79 5.36
N GLU A 67 16.01 8.99 5.40
CA GLU A 67 15.64 10.12 4.55
C GLU A 67 15.84 9.83 3.05
N ILE A 68 16.87 9.05 2.69
CA ILE A 68 17.09 8.59 1.31
C ILE A 68 15.90 7.75 0.83
N PHE A 69 15.20 7.09 1.74
CA PHE A 69 14.02 6.28 1.47
C PHE A 69 12.70 7.03 1.69
N ASN A 70 12.72 8.35 1.95
CA ASN A 70 11.53 9.13 2.29
C ASN A 70 10.77 8.64 3.55
N ILE A 71 11.37 7.75 4.36
CA ILE A 71 10.68 7.10 5.48
C ILE A 71 10.66 8.05 6.69
N ASP A 72 9.48 8.55 7.03
CA ASP A 72 9.25 9.43 8.18
C ASP A 72 8.59 8.69 9.37
N LYS A 73 8.64 9.28 10.57
CA LYS A 73 8.17 8.69 11.84
C LYS A 73 6.81 7.99 11.72
N PHE A 74 5.81 8.70 11.21
CA PHE A 74 4.44 8.18 11.18
C PHE A 74 4.25 7.13 10.10
N SER A 75 5.03 7.15 9.01
CA SER A 75 5.00 6.08 8.02
C SER A 75 5.38 4.71 8.60
N ILE A 76 6.33 4.63 9.53
CA ILE A 76 6.68 3.36 10.19
C ILE A 76 5.77 3.10 11.39
N ALA A 77 5.52 4.11 12.22
CA ALA A 77 4.78 3.93 13.49
C ALA A 77 3.35 3.43 13.29
N ILE A 78 2.75 3.69 12.13
CA ILE A 78 1.39 3.25 11.83
C ILE A 78 1.26 1.73 11.71
N LEU A 79 2.29 1.05 11.20
CA LEU A 79 2.30 -0.41 11.03
C LEU A 79 2.13 -1.17 12.36
N PRO A 80 2.93 -0.92 13.43
CA PRO A 80 2.73 -1.59 14.70
C PRO A 80 1.47 -1.13 15.43
N ILE A 81 1.14 0.16 15.40
CA ILE A 81 -0.03 0.70 16.12
C ILE A 81 -1.31 0.09 15.56
N LEU A 82 -1.46 0.08 14.24
CA LEU A 82 -2.65 -0.44 13.60
C LEU A 82 -2.60 -1.96 13.41
N GLY A 83 -1.43 -2.59 13.48
CA GLY A 83 -1.32 -4.05 13.55
C GLY A 83 -2.14 -4.64 14.71
N PHE A 84 -2.15 -3.97 15.88
CA PHE A 84 -2.98 -4.40 17.01
C PHE A 84 -4.48 -4.17 16.80
N ILE A 85 -4.86 -3.13 16.04
CA ILE A 85 -6.27 -2.84 15.70
C ILE A 85 -6.77 -3.85 14.67
N ARG A 86 -5.90 -4.22 13.71
CA ARG A 86 -6.21 -5.15 12.62
C ARG A 86 -6.74 -6.49 13.12
N VAL A 87 -6.19 -7.01 14.21
CA VAL A 87 -6.66 -8.26 14.85
C VAL A 87 -8.14 -8.20 15.23
N LYS A 88 -8.69 -7.01 15.47
CA LYS A 88 -10.11 -6.82 15.82
C LYS A 88 -11.02 -6.63 14.61
N LEU A 89 -10.49 -6.61 13.39
CA LEU A 89 -11.26 -6.44 12.16
C LEU A 89 -11.90 -7.75 11.66
N ASN A 90 -11.61 -8.90 12.29
CA ASN A 90 -12.12 -10.23 11.92
C ASN A 90 -11.93 -10.54 10.43
N ILE A 91 -10.72 -10.25 9.91
CA ILE A 91 -10.37 -10.52 8.51
C ILE A 91 -10.30 -12.06 8.33
N PRO A 92 -10.99 -12.63 7.32
CA PRO A 92 -10.96 -14.07 7.05
C PRO A 92 -9.54 -14.61 6.93
N ASP A 93 -9.34 -15.84 7.42
CA ASP A 93 -8.07 -16.58 7.40
C ASP A 93 -6.88 -15.91 8.12
N GLU A 94 -7.06 -14.72 8.70
CA GLU A 94 -5.98 -14.02 9.41
C GLU A 94 -5.56 -14.75 10.69
N GLU A 95 -6.45 -15.56 11.25
CA GLU A 95 -6.22 -16.28 12.50
C GLU A 95 -4.94 -17.12 12.48
N TYR A 96 -4.64 -17.73 11.34
CA TYR A 96 -3.45 -18.55 11.11
C TYR A 96 -2.15 -17.74 11.07
N TYR A 97 -2.22 -16.49 10.61
CA TYR A 97 -1.05 -15.62 10.38
C TYR A 97 -0.92 -14.51 11.43
N ARG A 98 -1.91 -14.37 12.30
CA ARG A 98 -2.01 -13.36 13.36
C ARG A 98 -0.79 -13.36 14.27
N ALA A 99 -0.32 -14.52 14.70
CA ALA A 99 0.86 -14.63 15.56
C ALA A 99 2.12 -14.05 14.90
N ILE A 100 2.31 -14.36 13.60
CA ILE A 100 3.45 -13.88 12.81
C ILE A 100 3.35 -12.36 12.59
N CYS A 101 2.17 -11.86 12.23
CA CYS A 101 1.95 -10.41 12.03
C CYS A 101 2.16 -9.63 13.34
N ASN A 102 1.67 -10.15 14.47
CA ASN A 102 1.87 -9.55 15.79
C ASN A 102 3.35 -9.55 16.18
N LEU A 103 4.09 -10.62 15.89
CA LEU A 103 5.53 -10.68 16.13
C LEU A 103 6.25 -9.58 15.34
N PHE A 104 5.99 -9.45 14.03
CA PHE A 104 6.58 -8.38 13.22
C PHE A 104 6.16 -6.98 13.67
N GLY A 105 4.89 -6.80 14.05
CA GLY A 105 4.39 -5.57 14.65
C GLY A 105 5.15 -5.22 15.93
N LEU A 106 5.38 -6.18 16.83
CA LEU A 106 6.13 -5.97 18.06
C LEU A 106 7.60 -5.61 17.79
N ILE A 107 8.24 -6.27 16.82
CA ILE A 107 9.62 -5.95 16.41
C ILE A 107 9.69 -4.53 15.83
N LEU A 108 8.75 -4.14 14.97
CA LEU A 108 8.66 -2.77 14.43
C LEU A 108 8.39 -1.75 15.53
N PHE A 109 7.52 -2.07 16.49
CA PHE A 109 7.25 -1.22 17.64
C PHE A 109 8.52 -0.99 18.45
N ALA A 110 9.25 -2.06 18.79
CA ALA A 110 10.52 -1.96 19.50
C ALA A 110 11.54 -1.14 18.71
N PHE A 111 11.67 -1.35 17.40
CA PHE A 111 12.54 -0.55 16.54
C PHE A 111 12.17 0.93 16.58
N CYS A 112 10.89 1.27 16.41
CA CYS A 112 10.39 2.64 16.45
C CYS A 112 10.64 3.29 17.82
N PHE A 113 10.38 2.57 18.90
CA PHE A 113 10.58 3.07 20.27
C PHE A 113 12.05 3.38 20.53
N LEU A 114 12.95 2.45 20.22
CA LEU A 114 14.39 2.60 20.45
C LEU A 114 15.02 3.69 19.57
N ASN A 115 14.47 3.93 18.38
CA ASN A 115 15.02 4.89 17.41
C ASN A 115 14.18 6.17 17.25
N TRP A 116 13.15 6.38 18.08
CA TRP A 116 12.15 7.43 17.87
C TRP A 116 12.73 8.83 17.65
N ARG A 117 13.81 9.16 18.35
CA ARG A 117 14.47 10.47 18.26
C ARG A 117 15.25 10.65 16.95
N LYS A 118 15.74 9.56 16.35
CA LYS A 118 16.54 9.55 15.12
C LYS A 118 15.69 9.52 13.85
N LEU A 119 14.45 9.03 13.94
CA LEU A 119 13.55 8.95 12.79
C LEU A 119 13.23 10.36 12.22
N PRO A 120 13.17 10.53 10.89
CA PRO A 120 12.79 11.80 10.27
C PRO A 120 11.39 12.25 10.69
N LYS A 121 11.22 13.52 11.07
CA LYS A 121 9.93 14.06 11.54
C LYS A 121 8.92 14.14 10.40
N THR A 122 7.67 13.75 10.65
CA THR A 122 6.53 13.97 9.74
C THR A 122 6.12 15.45 9.74
N LYS A 123 5.91 16.07 8.57
CA LYS A 123 5.55 17.50 8.46
C LYS A 123 4.03 17.64 8.29
N PRO A 124 3.31 18.34 9.18
CA PRO A 124 1.84 18.38 9.17
C PRO A 124 1.27 19.03 7.91
N ASN A 125 1.93 20.05 7.34
CA ASN A 125 1.45 20.72 6.12
C ASN A 125 1.36 19.74 4.93
N TRP A 126 2.31 18.80 4.82
CA TRP A 126 2.26 17.79 3.79
C TRP A 126 1.20 16.73 4.05
N VAL A 127 0.93 16.39 5.31
CA VAL A 127 -0.21 15.52 5.67
C VAL A 127 -1.52 16.16 5.23
N MET A 128 -1.69 17.46 5.47
CA MET A 128 -2.86 18.21 5.00
C MET A 128 -2.99 18.17 3.47
N LEU A 129 -1.89 18.36 2.73
CA LEU A 129 -1.90 18.22 1.27
C LEU A 129 -2.24 16.78 0.81
N GLY A 130 -1.81 15.76 1.56
CA GLY A 130 -2.23 14.38 1.35
C GLY A 130 -3.75 14.22 1.49
N ILE A 131 -4.34 14.78 2.54
CA ILE A 131 -5.80 14.80 2.74
C ILE A 131 -6.50 15.53 1.58
N LEU A 132 -6.09 16.75 1.28
CA LEU A 132 -6.69 17.56 0.20
C LEU A 132 -6.60 16.86 -1.18
N SER A 133 -5.51 16.15 -1.46
CA SER A 133 -5.36 15.43 -2.73
C SER A 133 -6.42 14.33 -2.91
N SER A 134 -6.90 13.71 -1.82
CA SER A 134 -7.97 12.72 -1.88
C SER A 134 -9.31 13.33 -2.33
N ILE A 135 -9.59 14.56 -1.90
CA ILE A 135 -10.79 15.32 -2.32
C ILE A 135 -10.71 15.68 -3.82
N ILE A 136 -9.52 16.06 -4.30
CA ILE A 136 -9.29 16.39 -5.72
C ILE A 136 -9.49 15.18 -6.63
N VAL A 137 -9.16 13.98 -6.16
CA VAL A 137 -9.33 12.72 -6.92
C VAL A 137 -10.79 12.23 -6.89
N LEU A 138 -11.56 12.59 -5.87
CA LEU A 138 -12.93 12.08 -5.67
C LEU A 138 -13.86 12.20 -6.88
N PRO A 139 -13.81 13.28 -7.71
CA PRO A 139 -14.61 13.34 -8.94
C PRO A 139 -14.35 12.20 -9.93
N LEU A 140 -13.18 11.55 -9.89
CA LEU A 140 -12.89 10.37 -10.73
C LEU A 140 -13.74 9.16 -10.34
N ALA A 141 -14.31 9.12 -9.14
CA ALA A 141 -15.24 8.07 -8.74
C ALA A 141 -16.59 8.18 -9.48
N PHE A 142 -16.95 9.35 -10.04
CA PHE A 142 -18.18 9.49 -10.84
C PHE A 142 -18.18 8.60 -12.09
N PRO A 143 -17.20 8.67 -13.01
CA PRO A 143 -17.16 7.77 -14.16
C PRO A 143 -16.95 6.30 -13.75
N GLU A 144 -16.26 6.03 -12.62
CA GLU A 144 -16.15 4.66 -12.09
C GLU A 144 -17.48 4.06 -11.64
N SER A 145 -18.47 4.88 -11.27
CA SER A 145 -19.80 4.41 -10.87
C SER A 145 -20.57 3.67 -11.98
N ILE A 146 -20.17 3.89 -13.25
CA ILE A 146 -20.71 3.18 -14.42
C ILE A 146 -20.20 1.72 -14.46
N GLN A 147 -19.10 1.42 -13.76
CA GLN A 147 -18.46 0.10 -13.74
C GLN A 147 -18.96 -0.77 -12.59
N ILE A 148 -20.24 -1.14 -12.62
CA ILE A 148 -20.95 -1.82 -11.51
C ILE A 148 -20.21 -3.09 -11.03
N GLU A 149 -19.58 -3.83 -11.93
CA GLU A 149 -18.82 -5.05 -11.60
C GLU A 149 -17.65 -4.81 -10.64
N LYS A 150 -16.99 -3.65 -10.70
CA LYS A 150 -15.89 -3.26 -9.80
C LYS A 150 -16.35 -3.23 -8.35
N TYR A 151 -17.59 -2.83 -8.12
CA TYR A 151 -18.16 -2.64 -6.79
C TYR A 151 -19.17 -3.71 -6.40
N ALA A 152 -19.45 -4.68 -7.28
CA ALA A 152 -20.47 -5.71 -7.06
C ALA A 152 -20.25 -6.52 -5.75
N HIS A 153 -18.99 -6.80 -5.40
CA HIS A 153 -18.67 -7.53 -4.16
C HIS A 153 -18.81 -6.67 -2.90
N SER A 154 -18.56 -5.37 -3.04
CA SER A 154 -18.62 -4.44 -1.93
C SER A 154 -20.03 -3.86 -1.73
N ASN A 155 -20.89 -3.89 -2.77
CA ASN A 155 -22.33 -3.62 -2.72
C ASN A 155 -23.07 -4.42 -1.64
N ASN A 156 -22.65 -5.64 -1.34
CA ASN A 156 -23.27 -6.41 -0.25
C ASN A 156 -22.93 -5.89 1.17
N MET A 157 -21.82 -5.16 1.35
CA MET A 157 -21.49 -4.49 2.62
C MET A 157 -21.91 -3.00 2.64
N TYR A 158 -21.99 -2.33 1.48
CA TYR A 158 -22.42 -0.92 1.38
C TYR A 158 -23.88 -0.71 1.77
N VAL A 159 -24.76 -1.63 1.38
CA VAL A 159 -26.22 -1.51 1.50
C VAL A 159 -26.70 -1.38 2.96
N ILE A 160 -25.94 -1.87 3.94
CA ILE A 160 -26.39 -1.91 5.34
C ILE A 160 -26.01 -0.61 6.09
N ASN A 161 -24.77 -0.09 5.94
CA ASN A 161 -24.35 1.16 6.58
C ASN A 161 -23.02 1.71 5.99
N PRO A 162 -23.04 2.77 5.17
CA PRO A 162 -21.83 3.31 4.52
C PRO A 162 -20.81 3.89 5.53
N VAL A 163 -21.27 4.36 6.70
CA VAL A 163 -20.38 4.88 7.75
C VAL A 163 -19.59 3.75 8.39
N ILE A 164 -20.26 2.65 8.76
CA ILE A 164 -19.59 1.47 9.34
C ILE A 164 -18.60 0.88 8.34
N TYR A 165 -18.99 0.77 7.06
CA TYR A 165 -18.08 0.36 5.99
C TYR A 165 -16.87 1.30 5.94
N GLY A 166 -17.09 2.62 5.88
CA GLY A 166 -16.02 3.60 5.75
C GLY A 166 -15.02 3.52 6.90
N VAL A 167 -15.50 3.39 8.13
CA VAL A 167 -14.64 3.20 9.31
C VAL A 167 -13.83 1.90 9.20
N ARG A 168 -14.47 0.77 8.88
CA ARG A 168 -13.78 -0.52 8.73
C ARG A 168 -12.74 -0.48 7.61
N ASN A 169 -13.10 0.04 6.45
CA ASN A 169 -12.23 0.11 5.29
C ASN A 169 -11.07 1.10 5.50
N PHE A 170 -11.32 2.21 6.20
CA PHE A 170 -10.26 3.14 6.61
C PHE A 170 -9.21 2.41 7.45
N PHE A 171 -9.61 1.73 8.52
CA PHE A 171 -8.67 1.00 9.37
C PHE A 171 -8.02 -0.17 8.64
N PHE A 172 -8.75 -0.91 7.82
CA PHE A 172 -8.19 -1.99 7.00
C PHE A 172 -7.09 -1.45 6.07
N THR A 173 -7.40 -0.42 5.29
CA THR A 173 -6.47 0.17 4.32
C THR A 173 -5.27 0.80 5.00
N LEU A 174 -5.49 1.53 6.09
CA LEU A 174 -4.43 2.21 6.83
C LEU A 174 -3.55 1.26 7.64
N SER A 175 -4.08 0.10 8.07
CA SER A 175 -3.31 -0.90 8.84
C SER A 175 -2.45 -1.81 7.97
N PHE A 176 -2.77 -1.89 6.67
CA PHE A 176 -2.21 -2.89 5.79
C PHE A 176 -1.93 -2.29 4.40
N VAL A 177 -2.97 -2.14 3.58
CA VAL A 177 -2.83 -1.89 2.13
C VAL A 177 -1.92 -0.69 1.84
N SER A 178 -2.29 0.51 2.30
CA SER A 178 -1.58 1.73 1.92
C SER A 178 -0.15 1.81 2.50
N PRO A 179 0.11 1.59 3.80
CA PRO A 179 1.49 1.66 4.29
C PRO A 179 2.44 0.67 3.62
N PHE A 180 2.03 -0.58 3.41
CA PHE A 180 2.92 -1.57 2.79
C PHE A 180 3.27 -1.19 1.35
N GLU A 181 2.27 -0.85 0.56
CA GLU A 181 2.47 -0.47 -0.83
C GLU A 181 3.34 0.79 -0.95
N GLU A 182 3.04 1.83 -0.16
CA GLU A 182 3.81 3.08 -0.19
C GLU A 182 5.25 2.89 0.31
N ILE A 183 5.47 2.15 1.41
CA ILE A 183 6.80 1.92 1.95
C ILE A 183 7.64 1.09 0.99
N ILE A 184 7.10 0.05 0.37
CA ILE A 184 7.89 -0.79 -0.54
C ILE A 184 8.22 -0.04 -1.83
N THR A 185 7.22 0.59 -2.46
CA THR A 185 7.38 1.22 -3.77
C THR A 185 8.05 2.58 -3.65
N ARG A 186 7.40 3.53 -2.98
CA ARG A 186 7.87 4.92 -2.88
C ARG A 186 8.87 5.15 -1.75
N GLY A 187 9.08 4.13 -0.91
CA GLY A 187 10.10 4.14 0.13
C GLY A 187 11.36 3.38 -0.27
N ILE A 188 11.33 2.06 -0.10
CA ILE A 188 12.46 1.15 -0.26
C ILE A 188 12.95 1.12 -1.70
N PHE A 189 12.06 0.89 -2.68
CA PHE A 189 12.45 0.87 -4.09
C PHE A 189 12.88 2.26 -4.58
N TRP A 190 12.18 3.34 -4.21
CA TRP A 190 12.62 4.72 -4.51
C TRP A 190 14.02 5.01 -3.98
N GLY A 191 14.28 4.74 -2.71
CA GLY A 191 15.59 4.98 -2.10
C GLY A 191 16.68 4.10 -2.71
N GLN A 192 16.35 2.88 -3.14
CA GLN A 192 17.30 2.02 -3.85
C GLN A 192 17.67 2.58 -5.22
N LEU A 193 16.71 3.14 -5.97
CA LEU A 193 16.99 3.83 -7.24
C LEU A 193 17.86 5.08 -7.03
N ARG A 194 17.63 5.85 -5.96
CA ARG A 194 18.54 6.97 -5.59
C ARG A 194 19.96 6.49 -5.33
N LYS A 195 20.13 5.37 -4.63
CA LYS A 195 21.45 4.76 -4.39
C LYS A 195 22.14 4.25 -5.65
N TRP A 196 21.38 4.01 -6.72
CA TRP A 196 21.91 3.71 -8.05
C TRP A 196 22.12 4.98 -8.89
N ASN A 197 22.04 6.17 -8.29
CA ASN A 197 22.22 7.47 -8.93
C ASN A 197 21.20 7.78 -10.03
N PHE A 198 19.99 7.23 -9.94
CA PHE A 198 18.89 7.68 -10.80
C PHE A 198 18.44 9.07 -10.35
N ASP A 199 18.18 9.97 -11.31
CA ASP A 199 17.65 11.29 -11.01
C ASP A 199 16.19 11.22 -10.56
N GLU A 200 15.76 12.20 -9.75
CA GLU A 200 14.41 12.23 -9.16
C GLU A 200 13.28 12.19 -10.21
N ASN A 201 13.49 12.73 -11.41
CA ASN A 201 12.48 12.73 -12.46
C ASN A 201 12.30 11.34 -13.07
N LYS A 202 13.41 10.64 -13.34
CA LYS A 202 13.34 9.23 -13.77
C LYS A 202 12.69 8.36 -12.70
N ILE A 203 13.08 8.51 -11.44
CA ILE A 203 12.48 7.72 -10.35
C ILE A 203 10.97 7.97 -10.26
N PHE A 204 10.55 9.25 -10.33
CA PHE A 204 9.14 9.62 -10.33
C PHE A 204 8.32 8.87 -11.39
N TRP A 205 8.80 8.84 -12.64
CA TRP A 205 8.10 8.16 -13.73
C TRP A 205 8.15 6.64 -13.60
N ILE A 206 9.30 6.07 -13.23
CA ILE A 206 9.44 4.62 -12.96
C ILE A 206 8.41 4.19 -11.91
N GLN A 207 8.24 4.97 -10.85
CA GLN A 207 7.33 4.65 -9.75
C GLN A 207 5.86 4.76 -10.17
N ALA A 208 5.49 5.81 -10.91
CA ALA A 208 4.13 5.96 -11.41
C ALA A 208 3.74 4.80 -12.35
N VAL A 209 4.62 4.44 -13.27
CA VAL A 209 4.42 3.33 -14.23
C VAL A 209 4.41 1.99 -13.51
N LEU A 210 5.41 1.71 -12.68
CA LEU A 210 5.48 0.44 -11.94
C LEU A 210 4.22 0.25 -11.10
N PHE A 211 3.83 1.25 -10.29
CA PHE A 211 2.66 1.13 -9.42
C PHE A 211 1.37 0.91 -10.22
N TRP A 212 1.21 1.60 -11.35
CA TRP A 212 0.08 1.39 -12.25
C TRP A 212 0.03 -0.06 -12.76
N PHE A 213 1.16 -0.58 -13.26
CA PHE A 213 1.26 -1.97 -13.70
C PHE A 213 1.29 -2.98 -12.55
N LEU A 214 1.48 -2.63 -11.28
CA LEU A 214 1.24 -3.61 -10.20
C LEU A 214 -0.26 -3.96 -10.07
N HIS A 215 -1.13 -3.10 -10.61
CA HIS A 215 -2.58 -3.23 -10.57
C HIS A 215 -3.17 -3.74 -11.89
N GLY A 216 -2.42 -4.51 -12.69
CA GLY A 216 -2.90 -5.04 -13.98
C GLY A 216 -4.19 -5.85 -13.89
N TRP A 217 -4.50 -6.45 -12.74
CA TRP A 217 -5.79 -7.10 -12.48
C TRP A 217 -6.99 -6.16 -12.63
N GLN A 218 -6.81 -4.84 -12.54
CA GLN A 218 -7.85 -3.84 -12.77
C GLN A 218 -8.10 -3.56 -14.26
N MET A 219 -7.39 -4.18 -15.20
CA MET A 219 -7.63 -3.98 -16.64
C MET A 219 -9.06 -4.32 -17.07
N PHE A 220 -9.75 -5.19 -16.33
CA PHE A 220 -11.17 -5.52 -16.52
C PHE A 220 -12.13 -4.42 -16.03
N THR A 221 -11.59 -3.37 -15.40
CA THR A 221 -12.29 -2.14 -15.05
C THR A 221 -11.60 -0.95 -15.76
N PRO A 222 -11.90 -0.74 -17.08
CA PRO A 222 -11.14 0.19 -17.92
C PRO A 222 -11.01 1.62 -17.40
N ILE A 223 -12.09 2.23 -16.87
CA ILE A 223 -12.00 3.60 -16.35
C ILE A 223 -11.04 3.66 -15.16
N SER A 224 -11.16 2.71 -14.22
CA SER A 224 -10.22 2.56 -13.12
C SER A 224 -8.78 2.41 -13.60
N PHE A 225 -8.52 1.51 -14.55
CA PHE A 225 -7.16 1.17 -14.97
C PHE A 225 -6.52 2.20 -15.88
N PHE A 226 -7.24 2.77 -16.85
CA PHE A 226 -6.67 3.69 -17.84
C PHE A 226 -6.79 5.16 -17.44
N VAL A 227 -7.65 5.51 -16.48
CA VAL A 227 -7.87 6.90 -16.06
C VAL A 227 -7.52 7.08 -14.58
N THR A 228 -8.25 6.41 -13.69
CA THR A 228 -8.17 6.70 -12.25
C THR A 228 -6.80 6.34 -11.67
N LEU A 229 -6.32 5.11 -11.92
CA LEU A 229 -5.04 4.63 -11.42
C LEU A 229 -3.88 5.51 -11.90
N PRO A 230 -3.68 5.80 -13.20
CA PRO A 230 -2.60 6.70 -13.65
C PRO A 230 -2.61 8.07 -12.95
N VAL A 231 -3.79 8.68 -12.77
CA VAL A 231 -3.89 9.97 -12.08
C VAL A 231 -3.48 9.84 -10.61
N ILE A 232 -3.99 8.82 -9.92
CA ILE A 232 -3.68 8.55 -8.52
C ILE A 232 -2.20 8.24 -8.32
N THR A 233 -1.59 7.40 -9.17
CA THR A 233 -0.18 7.02 -9.02
C THR A 233 0.74 8.22 -9.19
N ILE A 234 0.40 9.13 -10.10
CA ILE A 234 1.08 10.41 -10.31
C ILE A 234 0.96 11.28 -9.05
N ILE A 235 -0.23 11.43 -8.50
CA ILE A 235 -0.47 12.24 -7.28
C ILE A 235 0.35 11.71 -6.11
N PHE A 236 0.34 10.40 -5.86
CA PHE A 236 1.14 9.79 -4.79
C PHE A 236 2.64 10.03 -5.00
N SER A 237 3.12 9.84 -6.24
CA SER A 237 4.53 10.09 -6.56
C SER A 237 4.90 11.58 -6.44
N LEU A 238 3.99 12.51 -6.73
CA LEU A 238 4.19 13.95 -6.52
C LEU A 238 4.27 14.29 -5.04
N LEU A 239 3.38 13.74 -4.21
CA LEU A 239 3.38 13.93 -2.76
C LEU A 239 4.73 13.48 -2.18
N VAL A 240 5.20 12.27 -2.52
CA VAL A 240 6.48 11.76 -2.01
C VAL A 240 7.66 12.57 -2.54
N ARG A 241 7.68 12.87 -3.85
CA ARG A 241 8.78 13.63 -4.48
C ARG A 241 8.97 15.00 -3.83
N ASN A 242 7.88 15.71 -3.55
CA ASN A 242 7.93 17.08 -3.07
C ASN A 242 8.05 17.17 -1.54
N SER A 243 7.38 16.28 -0.80
CA SER A 243 7.47 16.26 0.67
C SER A 243 8.76 15.63 1.19
N LYS A 244 9.35 14.70 0.41
CA LYS A 244 10.38 13.75 0.84
C LYS A 244 9.92 12.89 2.02
N GLN A 245 8.62 12.58 2.07
CA GLN A 245 7.95 11.82 3.12
C GLN A 245 6.95 10.83 2.53
N LEU A 246 6.74 9.69 3.20
CA LEU A 246 5.77 8.69 2.77
C LEU A 246 4.39 8.91 3.37
N PHE A 247 4.32 9.39 4.61
CA PHE A 247 3.07 9.48 5.34
C PHE A 247 1.98 10.31 4.64
N PRO A 248 2.28 11.44 3.96
CA PRO A 248 1.30 12.14 3.12
C PRO A 248 0.64 11.27 2.05
N SER A 249 1.45 10.43 1.38
CA SER A 249 0.98 9.50 0.36
C SER A 249 0.12 8.38 0.97
N ILE A 250 0.55 7.82 2.11
CA ILE A 250 -0.21 6.81 2.86
C ILE A 250 -1.61 7.31 3.24
N VAL A 251 -1.70 8.55 3.74
CA VAL A 251 -2.97 9.17 4.11
C VAL A 251 -3.85 9.40 2.88
N SER A 252 -3.30 9.97 1.80
CA SER A 252 -4.04 10.17 0.55
C SER A 252 -4.58 8.85 0.00
N HIS A 253 -3.72 7.84 -0.07
CA HIS A 253 -4.06 6.51 -0.54
C HIS A 253 -5.14 5.84 0.31
N THR A 254 -5.02 5.91 1.63
CA THR A 254 -6.04 5.38 2.56
C THR A 254 -7.40 6.04 2.32
N LEU A 255 -7.41 7.37 2.19
CA LEU A 255 -8.64 8.13 2.01
C LEU A 255 -9.27 7.86 0.65
N ILE A 256 -8.50 7.79 -0.43
CA ILE A 256 -9.04 7.48 -1.76
C ILE A 256 -9.67 6.08 -1.79
N ASN A 257 -8.99 5.07 -1.23
CA ASN A 257 -9.51 3.70 -1.17
C ASN A 257 -10.74 3.57 -0.24
N THR A 258 -10.96 4.54 0.65
CA THR A 258 -12.11 4.56 1.56
C THR A 258 -13.27 5.37 1.02
N LEU A 259 -13.01 6.60 0.59
CA LEU A 259 -14.03 7.55 0.15
C LEU A 259 -14.51 7.26 -1.26
N GLY A 260 -13.64 6.77 -2.15
CA GLY A 260 -14.01 6.46 -3.53
C GLY A 260 -15.20 5.50 -3.61
N PRO A 261 -15.12 4.31 -2.96
CA PRO A 261 -16.23 3.37 -3.01
C PRO A 261 -17.52 3.86 -2.30
N ILE A 262 -17.41 4.63 -1.21
CA ILE A 262 -18.57 5.28 -0.56
C ILE A 262 -19.25 6.26 -1.52
N PHE A 263 -18.46 7.06 -2.25
CA PHE A 263 -18.99 8.02 -3.20
C PHE A 263 -19.68 7.32 -4.38
N VAL A 264 -19.11 6.21 -4.87
CA VAL A 264 -19.75 5.38 -5.89
C VAL A 264 -21.08 4.80 -5.39
N SER A 265 -21.15 4.28 -4.17
CA SER A 265 -22.41 3.72 -3.63
C SER A 265 -23.49 4.81 -3.56
N ILE A 266 -23.15 5.99 -3.04
CA ILE A 266 -24.07 7.14 -2.96
C ILE A 266 -24.59 7.55 -4.34
N ILE A 267 -23.72 7.67 -5.35
CA ILE A 267 -24.12 8.09 -6.71
C ILE A 267 -24.96 7.01 -7.40
N SER A 268 -24.56 5.75 -7.27
CA SER A 268 -25.22 4.65 -7.97
C SER A 268 -26.61 4.31 -7.41
N GLY A 269 -26.99 4.88 -6.25
CA GLY A 269 -28.25 4.60 -5.59
C GLY A 269 -28.37 3.15 -5.11
N LYS A 270 -27.23 2.48 -4.91
CA LYS A 270 -27.07 1.10 -4.44
C LYS A 270 -26.21 1.09 -3.17
#